data_AF-A0AAU7G7Z9-F1
#
_entry.id   AF-A0AAU7G7Z9-F1
#
_cell.length_a   1.000
_cell.length_b   1.000
_cell.length_c   1.000
_cell.angle_alpha   90.00
_cell.angle_beta   90.00
_cell.angle_gamma   90.00
#
_symmetry.space_group_name_H-M   'P 1'
#
loop_
_entity.id
_entity.type
_entity.pdbx_description
1 polymer ?
#
loop_
_entity_poly.entity_id
_entity_poly.type
_entity_poly.pdbx_seq_one_letter_code
_entity_poly.pdbx_strand_id
1 'polypeptide(L)'
;MTASTPARRRGIRTGMWGALGVGGVAAVVLAASLVQTVVHDNADADYQLARRLATAQYRAAVDAHRGFDRAHARAAALREAAQRIHDEAADGGYLLQPKLKDVRDSIGDLAGALLLATLPPGAAPRGTGTPHSTTGQLQAETKRLFGLVGAYRSCAKDTAALTGRVDRGIRSASRRLAAVVGGGVPGRDASAMPSIDTDAARFLGALGPIGSAQREAVGRAAASARSGVAAGRDPAPLLLDYLATAKSARLAVRGR
;
A
#
# COMPACT_ATOMS: atom_id res chain seq x y z
N MET A 1 104.50 13.04 61.95
CA MET A 1 105.37 12.50 60.89
C MET A 1 104.70 11.26 60.30
N THR A 2 104.70 11.16 58.97
CA THR A 2 104.52 9.95 58.13
C THR A 2 103.20 9.15 58.29
N ALA A 3 102.23 9.28 57.39
CA ALA A 3 102.13 8.66 56.05
C ALA A 3 101.27 7.39 56.06
N SER A 4 100.15 7.38 55.32
CA SER A 4 99.74 6.30 54.40
C SER A 4 98.33 6.51 53.81
N THR A 5 98.34 6.86 52.52
CA THR A 5 97.32 6.75 51.44
C THR A 5 96.74 5.30 51.40
N PRO A 6 95.53 4.99 50.86
CA PRO A 6 94.94 5.64 49.69
C PRO A 6 93.41 5.85 49.61
N ALA A 7 93.02 6.99 49.05
CA ALA A 7 91.70 7.21 48.45
C ALA A 7 91.85 7.32 46.93
N ARG A 8 91.39 6.30 46.19
CA ARG A 8 91.28 6.36 44.72
C ARG A 8 90.10 5.51 44.26
N ARG A 9 88.90 6.10 44.20
CA ARG A 9 87.79 5.61 43.36
C ARG A 9 87.47 6.68 42.33
N ARG A 10 87.92 6.47 41.10
CA ARG A 10 87.54 7.23 39.91
C ARG A 10 86.44 6.46 39.17
N GLY A 11 85.44 7.22 38.70
CA GLY A 11 84.80 6.98 37.40
C GLY A 11 83.59 6.05 37.41
N ILE A 12 82.42 6.60 37.75
CA ILE A 12 81.15 6.10 37.20
C ILE A 12 81.12 6.57 35.74
N ARG A 13 81.49 5.67 34.81
CA ARG A 13 81.17 5.82 33.40
C ARG A 13 79.87 5.07 33.13
N THR A 14 78.81 5.85 33.00
CA THR A 14 77.60 5.52 32.25
C THR A 14 77.99 5.05 30.84
N GLY A 15 77.59 3.84 30.47
CA GLY A 15 77.76 3.32 29.12
C GLY A 15 76.97 2.05 28.91
N MET A 16 76.21 2.04 27.81
CA MET A 16 75.53 0.89 27.19
C MET A 16 74.29 0.37 27.95
N TRP A 17 73.07 0.85 27.68
CA TRP A 17 72.28 0.65 26.45
C TRP A 17 72.43 -0.77 25.89
N GLY A 18 71.49 -1.64 26.23
CA GLY A 18 71.46 -3.00 25.69
C GLY A 18 70.30 -3.84 26.20
N ALA A 19 69.07 -3.32 26.21
CA ALA A 19 67.85 -4.14 26.37
C ALA A 19 66.55 -3.36 26.07
N LEU A 20 66.45 -2.69 24.92
CA LEU A 20 65.17 -2.19 24.41
C LEU A 20 65.09 -2.53 22.93
N GLY A 21 64.74 -3.79 22.64
CA GLY A 21 64.69 -4.26 21.24
C GLY A 21 63.52 -5.18 20.90
N VAL A 22 62.79 -5.75 21.87
CA VAL A 22 61.79 -6.80 21.56
C VAL A 22 60.40 -6.51 22.13
N GLY A 23 60.27 -5.67 23.15
CA GLY A 23 58.96 -5.33 23.76
C GLY A 23 58.10 -4.35 22.94
N GLY A 24 58.71 -3.43 22.19
CA GLY A 24 57.99 -2.41 21.42
C GLY A 24 57.29 -2.95 20.17
N VAL A 25 57.92 -3.91 19.47
CA VAL A 25 57.33 -4.51 18.26
C VAL A 25 56.16 -5.43 18.61
N ALA A 26 56.27 -6.22 19.69
CA ALA A 26 55.16 -7.04 20.16
C ALA A 26 53.97 -6.19 20.63
N ALA A 27 54.20 -5.08 21.34
CA ALA A 27 53.12 -4.18 21.76
C ALA A 27 52.45 -3.45 20.58
N VAL A 28 53.22 -3.03 19.57
CA VAL A 28 52.67 -2.40 18.35
C VAL A 28 51.92 -3.40 17.48
N VAL A 29 52.41 -4.65 17.36
CA VAL A 29 51.73 -5.72 16.62
C VAL A 29 50.44 -6.13 17.34
N LEU A 30 50.45 -6.23 18.67
CA LEU A 30 49.24 -6.50 19.47
C LEU A 30 48.24 -5.34 19.36
N ALA A 31 48.68 -4.08 19.47
CA ALA A 31 47.81 -2.92 19.30
C ALA A 31 47.24 -2.83 17.87
N ALA A 32 48.03 -3.11 16.84
CA ALA A 32 47.55 -3.14 15.44
C ALA A 32 46.54 -4.28 15.21
N SER A 33 46.80 -5.46 15.77
CA SER A 33 45.85 -6.59 15.71
C SER A 33 44.54 -6.30 16.47
N LEU A 34 44.61 -5.56 17.57
CA LEU A 34 43.44 -5.14 18.35
C LEU A 34 42.63 -4.05 17.64
N VAL A 35 43.30 -3.09 16.99
CA VAL A 35 42.63 -2.11 16.13
C VAL A 35 41.96 -2.80 14.93
N GLN A 36 42.63 -3.76 14.31
CA GLN A 36 42.10 -4.45 13.14
C GLN A 36 40.90 -5.34 13.47
N THR A 37 40.89 -5.98 14.65
CA THR A 37 39.73 -6.74 15.15
C THR A 37 38.56 -5.81 15.49
N VAL A 38 38.78 -4.72 16.23
CA VAL A 38 37.73 -3.73 16.53
C VAL A 38 37.13 -3.10 15.27
N VAL A 39 37.96 -2.77 14.27
CA VAL A 39 37.47 -2.24 12.98
C VAL A 39 36.64 -3.28 12.22
N HIS A 40 37.04 -4.56 12.30
CA HIS A 40 36.29 -5.64 11.68
C HIS A 40 34.93 -5.86 12.36
N ASP A 41 34.90 -5.92 13.68
CA ASP A 41 33.67 -6.12 14.46
C ASP A 41 32.66 -4.99 14.24
N ASN A 42 33.15 -3.74 14.17
CA ASN A 42 32.30 -2.60 13.84
C ASN A 42 31.72 -2.70 12.41
N ALA A 43 32.53 -3.15 11.43
CA ALA A 43 32.07 -3.34 10.07
C ALA A 43 31.03 -4.48 9.96
N ASP A 44 31.14 -5.55 10.75
CA ASP A 44 30.11 -6.59 10.81
C ASP A 44 28.84 -6.06 11.49
N ALA A 45 28.96 -5.33 12.61
CA ALA A 45 27.81 -4.75 13.29
C ALA A 45 27.00 -3.81 12.36
N ASP A 46 27.69 -2.94 11.62
CA ASP A 46 27.08 -2.06 10.61
C ASP A 46 26.44 -2.85 9.47
N TYR A 47 27.10 -3.91 9.00
CA TYR A 47 26.55 -4.82 7.99
C TYR A 47 25.26 -5.50 8.46
N GLN A 48 25.23 -6.06 9.67
CA GLN A 48 24.05 -6.72 10.22
C GLN A 48 22.90 -5.73 10.45
N LEU A 49 23.20 -4.49 10.85
CA LEU A 49 22.21 -3.42 10.93
C LEU A 49 21.64 -3.09 9.55
N ALA A 50 22.49 -2.83 8.56
CA ALA A 50 22.08 -2.52 7.19
C ALA A 50 21.23 -3.64 6.58
N ARG A 51 21.60 -4.91 6.83
CA ARG A 51 20.84 -6.08 6.37
C ARG A 51 19.44 -6.16 7.00
N ARG A 52 19.34 -5.94 8.31
CA ARG A 52 18.04 -5.93 9.01
C ARG A 52 17.15 -4.81 8.47
N LEU A 53 17.69 -3.61 8.29
CA LEU A 53 16.96 -2.47 7.73
C LEU A 53 16.52 -2.73 6.28
N ALA A 54 17.41 -3.20 5.42
CA ALA A 54 17.09 -3.51 4.02
C ALA A 54 15.98 -4.57 3.92
N THR A 55 16.05 -5.60 4.77
CA THR A 55 15.02 -6.66 4.83
C THR A 55 13.67 -6.12 5.29
N ALA A 56 13.66 -5.27 6.32
CA ALA A 56 12.44 -4.64 6.82
C ALA A 56 11.79 -3.74 5.76
N GLN A 57 12.59 -2.91 5.07
CA GLN A 57 12.07 -2.03 4.02
C GLN A 57 11.60 -2.80 2.79
N TYR A 58 12.30 -3.88 2.41
CA TYR A 58 11.84 -4.77 1.35
C TYR A 58 10.45 -5.36 1.66
N ARG A 59 10.24 -5.86 2.89
CA ARG A 59 8.93 -6.36 3.32
C ARG A 59 7.86 -5.27 3.26
N ALA A 60 8.16 -4.06 3.72
CA ALA A 60 7.24 -2.93 3.62
C ALA A 60 6.85 -2.60 2.17
N ALA A 61 7.81 -2.66 1.23
CA ALA A 61 7.54 -2.46 -0.19
C ALA A 61 6.68 -3.57 -0.80
N VAL A 62 6.91 -4.83 -0.41
CA VAL A 62 6.07 -5.98 -0.80
C VAL A 62 4.65 -5.84 -0.25
N ASP A 63 4.49 -5.45 1.01
CA ASP A 63 3.18 -5.26 1.62
C ASP A 63 2.41 -4.08 1.02
N ALA A 64 3.12 -3.00 0.64
CA ALA A 64 2.53 -1.90 -0.12
C ALA A 64 1.99 -2.39 -1.48
N HIS A 65 2.74 -3.24 -2.19
CA HIS A 65 2.30 -3.85 -3.45
C HIS A 65 1.07 -4.73 -3.27
N ARG A 66 1.06 -5.60 -2.26
CA ARG A 66 -0.14 -6.40 -1.93
C ARG A 66 -1.34 -5.51 -1.57
N GLY A 67 -1.11 -4.35 -0.96
CA GLY A 67 -2.14 -3.35 -0.71
C GLY A 67 -2.71 -2.77 -2.01
N PHE A 68 -1.83 -2.41 -2.93
CA PHE A 68 -2.17 -1.92 -4.26
C PHE A 68 -2.98 -2.96 -5.05
N ASP A 69 -2.53 -4.21 -5.11
CA ASP A 69 -3.21 -5.30 -5.81
C ASP A 69 -4.63 -5.52 -5.27
N ARG A 70 -4.79 -5.52 -3.95
CA ARG A 70 -6.11 -5.62 -3.30
C ARG A 70 -7.00 -4.41 -3.63
N ALA A 71 -6.44 -3.21 -3.75
CA ALA A 71 -7.21 -2.04 -4.18
C ALA A 71 -7.63 -2.16 -5.66
N HIS A 72 -6.73 -2.63 -6.54
CA HIS A 72 -7.06 -2.92 -7.94
C HIS A 72 -8.17 -3.95 -8.08
N ALA A 73 -8.09 -5.06 -7.35
CA ALA A 73 -9.12 -6.10 -7.36
C ALA A 73 -10.49 -5.55 -6.91
N ARG A 74 -10.53 -4.73 -5.85
CA ARG A 74 -11.76 -4.06 -5.40
C ARG A 74 -12.31 -3.09 -6.45
N ALA A 75 -11.45 -2.30 -7.09
CA ALA A 75 -11.85 -1.39 -8.16
C ALA A 75 -12.41 -2.13 -9.38
N ALA A 76 -11.80 -3.25 -9.77
CA ALA A 76 -12.27 -4.11 -10.86
C ALA A 76 -13.65 -4.70 -10.54
N ALA A 77 -13.82 -5.30 -9.36
CA ALA A 77 -15.10 -5.85 -8.95
C ALA A 77 -16.22 -4.79 -8.90
N LEU A 78 -15.93 -3.60 -8.39
CA LEU A 78 -16.90 -2.50 -8.37
C LEU A 78 -17.22 -2.01 -9.78
N ARG A 79 -16.23 -1.97 -10.69
CA ARG A 79 -16.44 -1.60 -12.09
C ARG A 79 -17.34 -2.59 -12.80
N GLU A 80 -17.13 -3.89 -12.61
CA GLU A 80 -17.99 -4.94 -13.15
C GLU A 80 -19.42 -4.84 -12.60
N ALA A 81 -19.58 -4.56 -11.31
CA ALA A 81 -20.90 -4.33 -10.73
C ALA A 81 -21.57 -3.09 -11.33
N ALA A 82 -20.86 -1.97 -11.46
CA ALA A 82 -21.38 -0.75 -12.07
C ALA A 82 -21.75 -0.95 -13.55
N GLN A 83 -20.96 -1.71 -14.31
CA GLN A 83 -21.27 -2.08 -15.69
C GLN A 83 -22.57 -2.89 -15.77
N ARG A 84 -22.74 -3.90 -14.92
CA ARG A 84 -23.99 -4.67 -14.85
C ARG A 84 -25.19 -3.80 -14.49
N ILE A 85 -25.06 -2.92 -13.50
CA ILE A 85 -26.11 -1.95 -13.12
C ILE A 85 -26.50 -1.09 -14.33
N HIS A 86 -25.51 -0.54 -15.04
CA HIS A 86 -25.74 0.29 -16.21
C HIS A 86 -26.50 -0.48 -17.30
N ASP A 87 -26.03 -1.67 -17.66
CA ASP A 87 -26.58 -2.44 -18.77
C ASP A 87 -28.00 -2.93 -18.47
N GLU A 88 -28.24 -3.42 -17.25
CA GLU A 88 -29.58 -3.84 -16.81
C GLU A 88 -30.56 -2.65 -16.74
N ALA A 89 -30.12 -1.51 -16.21
CA ALA A 89 -30.96 -0.33 -16.10
C ALA A 89 -31.26 0.30 -17.47
N ALA A 90 -30.31 0.28 -18.40
CA ALA A 90 -30.47 0.82 -19.76
C ALA A 90 -31.43 -0.03 -20.61
N ASP A 91 -31.28 -1.36 -20.60
CA ASP A 91 -32.19 -2.29 -21.29
C ASP A 91 -33.61 -2.26 -20.68
N GLY A 92 -33.65 -2.09 -19.37
CA GLY A 92 -34.87 -2.02 -18.58
C GLY A 92 -35.67 -0.74 -18.69
N GLY A 93 -34.98 0.39 -18.89
CA GLY A 93 -35.52 1.71 -18.58
C GLY A 93 -35.83 1.88 -17.08
N TYR A 94 -35.09 1.18 -16.20
CA TYR A 94 -35.39 1.12 -14.76
C TYR A 94 -34.83 2.30 -13.97
N LEU A 95 -33.92 3.08 -14.55
CA LEU A 95 -33.33 4.28 -13.95
C LEU A 95 -33.49 5.47 -14.90
N LEU A 96 -33.67 6.65 -14.34
CA LEU A 96 -33.65 7.90 -15.09
C LEU A 96 -32.27 8.17 -15.72
N GLN A 97 -32.26 8.87 -16.86
CA GLN A 97 -31.04 9.16 -17.64
C GLN A 97 -29.91 9.84 -16.84
N PRO A 98 -30.17 10.83 -15.96
CA PRO A 98 -29.10 11.41 -15.12
C PRO A 98 -28.40 10.37 -14.24
N LYS A 99 -29.13 9.37 -13.74
CA LYS A 99 -28.57 8.28 -12.92
C LYS A 99 -27.73 7.32 -13.76
N LEU A 100 -28.20 6.98 -14.97
CA LEU A 100 -27.41 6.17 -15.90
C LEU A 100 -26.09 6.85 -16.25
N LYS A 101 -26.10 8.18 -16.42
CA LYS A 101 -24.87 8.96 -16.59
C LYS A 101 -23.95 8.85 -15.37
N ASP A 102 -24.46 9.00 -14.15
CA ASP A 102 -23.64 8.87 -12.94
C ASP A 102 -23.03 7.47 -12.75
N VAL A 103 -23.77 6.42 -13.12
CA VAL A 103 -23.23 5.05 -13.15
C VAL A 103 -22.12 4.95 -14.19
N ARG A 104 -22.33 5.49 -15.40
CA ARG A 104 -21.32 5.51 -16.48
C ARG A 104 -20.05 6.28 -16.09
N ASP A 105 -20.21 7.45 -15.47
CA ASP A 105 -19.08 8.24 -14.99
C ASP A 105 -18.30 7.49 -13.89
N SER A 106 -19.00 6.72 -13.06
CA SER A 106 -18.36 5.85 -12.07
C SER A 106 -17.54 4.73 -12.71
N ILE A 107 -18.01 4.14 -13.81
CA ILE A 107 -17.25 3.18 -14.61
C ILE A 107 -15.99 3.84 -15.17
N GLY A 108 -16.10 5.08 -15.67
CA GLY A 108 -14.97 5.86 -16.18
C GLY A 108 -13.91 6.16 -15.12
N ASP A 109 -14.33 6.61 -13.93
CA ASP A 109 -13.42 6.85 -12.80
C ASP A 109 -12.66 5.57 -12.38
N LEU A 110 -13.37 4.44 -12.32
CA LEU A 110 -12.77 3.15 -11.97
C LEU A 110 -11.83 2.64 -13.07
N ALA A 111 -12.18 2.86 -14.34
CA ALA A 111 -11.29 2.56 -15.46
C ALA A 111 -10.00 3.36 -15.37
N GLY A 112 -10.09 4.67 -15.09
CA GLY A 112 -8.92 5.53 -14.89
C GLY A 112 -8.06 5.10 -13.70
N ALA A 113 -8.68 4.64 -12.61
CA ALA A 113 -7.96 4.09 -11.47
C ALA A 113 -7.21 2.79 -11.83
N LEU A 114 -7.81 1.92 -12.64
CA LEU A 114 -7.23 0.65 -13.06
C LEU A 114 -6.09 0.78 -14.10
N LEU A 115 -5.92 1.97 -14.69
CA LEU A 115 -4.76 2.26 -15.55
C LEU A 115 -3.48 2.57 -14.75
N LEU A 116 -3.61 2.76 -13.43
CA LEU A 116 -2.44 2.96 -12.58
C LEU A 116 -1.65 1.66 -12.49
N ALA A 117 -0.33 1.77 -12.52
CA ALA A 117 0.58 0.62 -12.42
C ALA A 117 1.72 0.96 -11.47
N THR A 118 2.21 -0.05 -10.76
CA THR A 118 3.39 0.04 -9.89
C THR A 118 4.51 -0.78 -10.50
N LEU A 119 5.75 -0.36 -10.25
CA LEU A 119 6.91 -1.19 -10.54
C LEU A 119 7.14 -2.12 -9.34
N PRO A 120 7.26 -3.44 -9.55
CA PRO A 120 7.46 -4.40 -8.46
C PRO A 120 8.69 -4.03 -7.64
N PRO A 121 8.72 -4.40 -6.34
CA PRO A 121 9.93 -4.21 -5.56
C PRO A 121 11.07 -5.00 -6.22
N GLY A 122 12.25 -4.38 -6.31
CA GLY A 122 13.44 -5.04 -6.85
C GLY A 122 13.82 -6.29 -6.05
N ALA A 123 14.85 -7.01 -6.50
CA ALA A 123 15.29 -8.26 -5.88
C ALA A 123 15.51 -8.13 -4.36
N ALA A 124 15.10 -9.13 -3.58
CA ALA A 124 15.29 -9.17 -2.13
C ALA A 124 16.77 -9.02 -1.74
N PRO A 125 17.08 -8.42 -0.57
CA PRO A 125 18.44 -8.37 -0.05
C PRO A 125 19.01 -9.79 0.10
N ARG A 126 20.19 -10.05 -0.47
CA ARG A 126 20.93 -11.30 -0.25
C ARG A 126 21.84 -11.14 0.96
N GLY A 127 21.94 -12.16 1.80
CA GLY A 127 22.98 -12.22 2.84
C GLY A 127 24.29 -12.66 2.19
N THR A 128 25.27 -11.77 2.07
CA THR A 128 26.61 -12.10 1.55
C THR A 128 27.70 -12.03 2.61
N GLY A 129 27.40 -11.51 3.82
CA GLY A 129 28.31 -11.55 4.96
C GLY A 129 28.35 -12.96 5.53
N THR A 130 29.48 -13.62 5.33
CA THR A 130 29.81 -14.88 6.01
C THR A 130 30.82 -14.59 7.12
N PRO A 131 31.04 -15.49 8.09
CA PRO A 131 32.08 -15.34 9.11
C PRO A 131 33.51 -15.18 8.57
N HIS A 132 33.71 -15.32 7.25
CA HIS A 132 34.99 -15.19 6.56
C HIS A 132 35.08 -13.97 5.66
N SER A 133 34.08 -13.09 5.65
CA SER A 133 34.10 -11.87 4.85
C SER A 133 35.18 -10.91 5.38
N THR A 134 35.88 -10.20 4.49
CA THR A 134 36.85 -9.18 4.92
C THR A 134 36.15 -7.88 5.31
N THR A 135 36.81 -7.02 6.11
CA THR A 135 36.28 -5.70 6.47
C THR A 135 35.86 -4.87 5.26
N GLY A 136 36.66 -4.86 4.19
CA GLY A 136 36.35 -4.12 2.96
C GLY A 136 35.12 -4.67 2.23
N GLN A 137 34.92 -6.00 2.26
CA GLN A 137 33.71 -6.63 1.70
C GLN A 137 32.47 -6.27 2.50
N LEU A 138 32.56 -6.29 3.84
CA LEU A 138 31.45 -5.89 4.73
C LEU A 138 31.06 -4.42 4.51
N GLN A 139 32.03 -3.52 4.41
CA GLN A 139 31.77 -2.09 4.15
C GLN A 139 31.12 -1.85 2.77
N ALA A 140 31.60 -2.54 1.73
CA ALA A 140 31.04 -2.42 0.38
C ALA A 140 29.58 -2.92 0.33
N GLU A 141 29.29 -4.06 0.95
CA GLU A 141 27.93 -4.60 1.01
C GLU A 141 27.03 -3.74 1.91
N THR A 142 27.54 -3.20 3.01
CA THR A 142 26.82 -2.26 3.88
C THR A 142 26.34 -1.04 3.08
N LYS A 143 27.24 -0.43 2.29
CA LYS A 143 26.89 0.70 1.41
C LYS A 143 25.80 0.31 0.40
N ARG A 144 25.93 -0.87 -0.22
CA ARG A 144 24.91 -1.39 -1.15
C ARG A 144 23.55 -1.58 -0.46
N LEU A 145 23.53 -2.17 0.74
CA LEU A 145 22.31 -2.43 1.52
C LEU A 145 21.61 -1.12 1.92
N PHE A 146 22.36 -0.09 2.34
CA PHE A 146 21.78 1.24 2.59
C PHE A 146 21.21 1.89 1.33
N GLY A 147 21.85 1.69 0.17
CA GLY A 147 21.27 2.09 -1.12
C GLY A 147 19.91 1.41 -1.37
N LEU A 148 19.81 0.11 -1.11
CA LEU A 148 18.56 -0.65 -1.23
C LEU A 148 17.48 -0.18 -0.24
N VAL A 149 17.84 0.15 1.00
CA VAL A 149 16.93 0.73 2.00
C VAL A 149 16.22 1.96 1.44
N GLY A 150 16.98 2.89 0.84
CA GLY A 150 16.41 4.10 0.23
C GLY A 150 15.48 3.78 -0.93
N ALA A 151 15.88 2.87 -1.82
CA ALA A 151 15.09 2.45 -2.97
C ALA A 151 13.77 1.78 -2.56
N TYR A 152 13.78 0.83 -1.63
CA TYR A 152 12.56 0.18 -1.15
C TYR A 152 11.63 1.15 -0.43
N ARG A 153 12.17 2.08 0.37
CA ARG A 153 11.36 3.10 1.04
C ARG A 153 10.65 4.00 0.04
N SER A 154 11.33 4.43 -1.04
CA SER A 154 10.69 5.20 -2.11
C SER A 154 9.61 4.37 -2.80
N CYS A 155 9.94 3.14 -3.20
CA CYS A 155 9.01 2.22 -3.84
C CYS A 155 7.73 2.00 -3.00
N ALA A 156 7.88 1.75 -1.69
CA ALA A 156 6.75 1.61 -0.78
C ALA A 156 5.89 2.88 -0.71
N LYS A 157 6.52 4.06 -0.60
CA LYS A 157 5.83 5.35 -0.57
C LYS A 157 5.05 5.62 -1.86
N ASP A 158 5.68 5.40 -3.01
CA ASP A 158 5.07 5.64 -4.32
C ASP A 158 3.90 4.69 -4.56
N THR A 159 4.07 3.42 -4.19
CA THR A 159 3.01 2.39 -4.24
C THR A 159 1.84 2.72 -3.33
N ALA A 160 2.11 3.19 -2.11
CA ALA A 160 1.07 3.64 -1.19
C ALA A 160 0.31 4.87 -1.73
N ALA A 161 1.00 5.81 -2.37
CA ALA A 161 0.37 6.97 -3.00
C ALA A 161 -0.56 6.55 -4.15
N LEU A 162 -0.14 5.60 -4.99
CA LEU A 162 -0.97 5.02 -6.05
C LEU A 162 -2.18 4.27 -5.48
N THR A 163 -1.99 3.46 -4.43
CA THR A 163 -3.08 2.79 -3.71
C THR A 163 -4.11 3.80 -3.22
N GLY A 164 -3.66 4.91 -2.62
CA GLY A 164 -4.53 5.99 -2.17
C GLY A 164 -5.30 6.68 -3.31
N ARG A 165 -4.77 6.71 -4.54
CA ARG A 165 -5.50 7.19 -5.73
C ARG A 165 -6.59 6.22 -6.15
N VAL A 166 -6.29 4.91 -6.18
CA VAL A 166 -7.29 3.87 -6.50
C VAL A 166 -8.43 3.91 -5.48
N ASP A 167 -8.12 3.97 -4.19
CA ASP A 167 -9.12 4.06 -3.12
C ASP A 167 -9.99 5.33 -3.22
N ARG A 168 -9.43 6.46 -3.70
CA ARG A 168 -10.24 7.66 -3.99
C ARG A 168 -11.22 7.43 -5.13
N GLY A 169 -10.81 6.73 -6.19
CA GLY A 169 -11.68 6.32 -7.29
C GLY A 169 -12.83 5.44 -6.80
N ILE A 170 -12.52 4.40 -6.01
CA ILE A 170 -13.52 3.51 -5.39
C ILE A 170 -14.53 4.31 -4.56
N ARG A 171 -14.07 5.22 -3.67
CA ARG A 171 -14.95 6.05 -2.85
C ARG A 171 -15.81 7.00 -3.69
N SER A 172 -15.26 7.59 -4.75
CA SER A 172 -16.00 8.45 -5.66
C SER A 172 -17.15 7.69 -6.33
N ALA A 173 -16.83 6.55 -6.94
CA ALA A 173 -17.81 5.67 -7.58
C ALA A 173 -18.88 5.18 -6.59
N SER A 174 -18.47 4.71 -5.41
CA SER A 174 -19.40 4.24 -4.38
C SER A 174 -20.36 5.35 -3.92
N ARG A 175 -19.89 6.59 -3.78
CA ARG A 175 -20.75 7.74 -3.44
C ARG A 175 -21.75 8.06 -4.54
N ARG A 176 -21.35 8.02 -5.81
CA ARG A 176 -22.29 8.21 -6.92
C ARG A 176 -23.35 7.13 -6.96
N LEU A 177 -22.97 5.85 -6.79
CA LEU A 177 -23.94 4.75 -6.67
C LEU A 177 -24.88 4.92 -5.46
N ALA A 178 -24.37 5.39 -4.33
CA ALA A 178 -25.20 5.70 -3.17
C ALA A 178 -26.20 6.84 -3.48
N ALA A 179 -25.78 7.88 -4.20
CA ALA A 179 -26.65 8.96 -4.63
C ALA A 179 -27.71 8.49 -5.64
N VAL A 180 -27.39 7.55 -6.53
CA VAL A 180 -28.35 6.90 -7.43
C VAL A 180 -29.48 6.23 -6.64
N VAL A 181 -29.17 5.59 -5.51
CA VAL A 181 -30.16 4.94 -4.62
C VAL A 181 -30.92 5.98 -3.78
N GLY A 182 -30.19 6.74 -2.97
CA GLY A 182 -30.78 7.61 -1.95
C GLY A 182 -31.37 8.91 -2.49
N GLY A 183 -31.06 9.26 -3.74
CA GLY A 183 -31.22 10.61 -4.25
C GLY A 183 -30.01 11.48 -3.85
N GLY A 184 -29.72 12.47 -4.69
CA GLY A 184 -28.63 13.42 -4.49
C GLY A 184 -29.19 14.77 -4.04
N VAL A 185 -28.59 15.35 -3.00
CA VAL A 185 -28.84 16.75 -2.66
C VAL A 185 -28.33 17.60 -3.83
N PRO A 186 -29.12 18.56 -4.32
CA PRO A 186 -28.67 19.46 -5.38
C PRO A 186 -27.36 20.15 -4.97
N GLY A 187 -26.34 20.05 -5.82
CA GLY A 187 -25.27 21.05 -5.80
C GLY A 187 -25.84 22.41 -6.16
N ARG A 188 -25.11 23.51 -5.88
CA ARG A 188 -25.58 24.91 -6.10
C ARG A 188 -26.28 25.15 -7.45
N ASP A 189 -25.91 24.39 -8.48
CA ASP A 189 -26.40 24.55 -9.86
C ASP A 189 -27.03 23.26 -10.47
N ALA A 190 -27.28 22.21 -9.68
CA ALA A 190 -27.82 20.94 -10.18
C ALA A 190 -29.19 20.65 -9.58
N SER A 191 -30.17 20.23 -10.39
CA SER A 191 -31.45 19.73 -9.88
C SER A 191 -31.23 18.55 -8.92
N ALA A 192 -32.03 18.48 -7.85
CA ALA A 192 -31.98 17.37 -6.90
C ALA A 192 -32.13 16.04 -7.66
N MET A 193 -31.17 15.12 -7.51
CA MET A 193 -31.30 13.82 -8.14
C MET A 193 -32.37 13.03 -7.38
N PRO A 194 -33.48 12.63 -8.03
CA PRO A 194 -34.56 11.94 -7.33
C PRO A 194 -34.08 10.61 -6.73
N SER A 195 -34.75 10.10 -5.70
CA SER A 195 -34.41 8.79 -5.13
C SER A 195 -34.83 7.64 -6.05
N ILE A 196 -34.39 6.43 -5.74
CA ILE A 196 -34.81 5.21 -6.46
C ILE A 196 -36.32 4.94 -6.36
N ASP A 197 -37.00 5.52 -5.36
CA ASP A 197 -38.46 5.45 -5.22
C ASP A 197 -39.17 6.12 -6.41
N THR A 198 -38.59 7.22 -6.92
CA THR A 198 -39.12 7.92 -8.10
C THR A 198 -38.94 7.09 -9.36
N ASP A 199 -37.80 6.41 -9.50
CA ASP A 199 -37.57 5.49 -10.63
C ASP A 199 -38.57 4.33 -10.58
N ALA A 200 -38.76 3.73 -9.40
CA ALA A 200 -39.71 2.65 -9.17
C ALA A 200 -41.14 3.08 -9.51
N ALA A 201 -41.59 4.25 -9.03
CA ALA A 201 -42.91 4.78 -9.33
C ALA A 201 -43.11 5.01 -10.84
N ARG A 202 -42.12 5.60 -11.52
CA ARG A 202 -42.15 5.84 -12.97
C ARG A 202 -42.22 4.52 -13.75
N PHE A 203 -41.38 3.55 -13.38
CA PHE A 203 -41.34 2.23 -13.98
C PHE A 203 -42.69 1.52 -13.83
N LEU A 204 -43.26 1.49 -12.62
CA LEU A 204 -44.56 0.89 -12.36
C LEU A 204 -45.68 1.58 -13.12
N GLY A 205 -45.66 2.91 -13.23
CA GLY A 205 -46.62 3.66 -14.05
C GLY A 205 -46.53 3.31 -15.54
N ALA A 206 -45.31 3.10 -16.05
CA ALA A 206 -45.09 2.72 -17.45
C ALA A 206 -45.51 1.27 -17.78
N LEU A 207 -45.53 0.38 -16.79
CA LEU A 207 -46.00 -1.01 -16.97
C LEU A 207 -47.53 -1.12 -17.04
N GLY A 208 -48.29 -0.05 -16.76
CA GLY A 208 -49.75 -0.07 -16.79
C GLY A 208 -50.36 -0.93 -15.67
N PRO A 209 -51.53 -1.55 -15.88
CA PRO A 209 -52.21 -2.33 -14.84
C PRO A 209 -51.47 -3.65 -14.57
N ILE A 210 -50.53 -3.63 -13.63
CA ILE A 210 -49.85 -4.83 -13.12
C ILE A 210 -50.49 -5.31 -11.83
N GLY A 211 -50.26 -6.58 -11.48
CA GLY A 211 -50.71 -7.15 -10.20
C GLY A 211 -50.18 -6.38 -8.99
N SER A 212 -50.99 -6.28 -7.93
CA SER A 212 -50.60 -5.62 -6.67
C SER A 212 -49.30 -6.18 -6.10
N ALA A 213 -49.12 -7.51 -6.19
CA ALA A 213 -47.91 -8.20 -5.72
C ALA A 213 -46.62 -7.70 -6.38
N GLN A 214 -46.62 -7.44 -7.70
CA GLN A 214 -45.44 -6.93 -8.41
C GLN A 214 -45.13 -5.48 -8.01
N ARG A 215 -46.15 -4.63 -7.86
CA ARG A 215 -45.98 -3.25 -7.38
C ARG A 215 -45.35 -3.21 -6.00
N GLU A 216 -45.88 -4.02 -5.09
CA GLU A 216 -45.34 -4.13 -3.73
C GLU A 216 -43.91 -4.65 -3.71
N ALA A 217 -43.58 -5.66 -4.53
CA ALA A 217 -42.23 -6.23 -4.57
C ALA A 217 -41.20 -5.18 -5.02
N VAL A 218 -41.47 -4.45 -6.10
CA VAL A 218 -40.58 -3.39 -6.61
C VAL A 218 -40.46 -2.24 -5.61
N GLY A 219 -41.58 -1.81 -5.01
CA GLY A 219 -41.56 -0.77 -3.97
C GLY A 219 -40.77 -1.19 -2.72
N ARG A 220 -40.93 -2.43 -2.24
CA ARG A 220 -40.14 -2.98 -1.14
C ARG A 220 -38.66 -3.07 -1.47
N ALA A 221 -38.30 -3.47 -2.70
CA ALA A 221 -36.92 -3.52 -3.14
C ALA A 221 -36.26 -2.13 -3.17
N ALA A 222 -36.96 -1.12 -3.70
CA ALA A 222 -36.50 0.27 -3.70
C ALA A 222 -36.28 0.81 -2.26
N ALA A 223 -37.26 0.60 -1.38
CA ALA A 223 -37.18 1.01 0.02
C ALA A 223 -36.06 0.29 0.77
N SER A 224 -35.89 -1.02 0.53
CA SER A 224 -34.83 -1.84 1.11
C SER A 224 -33.45 -1.35 0.67
N ALA A 225 -33.26 -1.07 -0.63
CA ALA A 225 -32.02 -0.52 -1.15
C ALA A 225 -31.68 0.82 -0.48
N ARG A 226 -32.65 1.72 -0.37
CA ARG A 226 -32.47 3.01 0.29
C ARG A 226 -32.13 2.87 1.77
N SER A 227 -32.84 2.03 2.50
CA SER A 227 -32.56 1.75 3.91
C SER A 227 -31.17 1.14 4.09
N GLY A 228 -30.78 0.22 3.22
CA GLY A 228 -29.46 -0.39 3.22
C GLY A 228 -28.35 0.63 3.01
N VAL A 229 -28.48 1.52 2.03
CA VAL A 229 -27.50 2.60 1.79
C VAL A 229 -27.45 3.58 2.95
N ALA A 230 -28.59 3.96 3.53
CA ALA A 230 -28.65 4.82 4.72
C ALA A 230 -27.98 4.16 5.94
N ALA A 231 -28.00 2.83 6.03
CA ALA A 231 -27.29 2.03 7.02
C ALA A 231 -25.80 1.79 6.67
N GLY A 232 -25.28 2.41 5.61
CA GLY A 232 -23.87 2.29 5.21
C GLY A 232 -23.51 1.00 4.47
N ARG A 233 -24.49 0.23 3.98
CA ARG A 233 -24.24 -0.94 3.13
C ARG A 233 -23.79 -0.51 1.73
N ASP A 234 -23.09 -1.41 1.05
CA ASP A 234 -22.64 -1.19 -0.33
C ASP A 234 -23.84 -0.98 -1.27
N PRO A 235 -23.92 0.16 -1.99
CA PRO A 235 -25.02 0.44 -2.91
C PRO A 235 -25.06 -0.49 -4.13
N ALA A 236 -23.92 -1.05 -4.57
CA ALA A 236 -23.87 -1.85 -5.78
C ALA A 236 -24.75 -3.12 -5.73
N PRO A 237 -24.63 -4.01 -4.73
CA PRO A 237 -25.52 -5.18 -4.64
C PRO A 237 -26.98 -4.78 -4.43
N LEU A 238 -27.25 -3.73 -3.66
CA LEU A 238 -28.62 -3.25 -3.42
C LEU A 238 -29.30 -2.75 -4.70
N LEU A 239 -28.55 -2.08 -5.57
CA LEU A 239 -29.04 -1.67 -6.89
C LEU A 239 -29.32 -2.88 -7.78
N LEU A 240 -28.43 -3.87 -7.80
CA LEU A 240 -28.63 -5.09 -8.59
C LEU A 240 -29.86 -5.87 -8.12
N ASP A 241 -30.09 -6.01 -6.81
CA ASP A 241 -31.28 -6.67 -6.26
C ASP A 241 -32.58 -5.94 -6.66
N TYR A 242 -32.56 -4.60 -6.62
CA TYR A 242 -33.68 -3.79 -7.11
C TYR A 242 -33.93 -4.00 -8.61
N LEU A 243 -32.88 -3.94 -9.44
CA LEU A 243 -32.98 -4.11 -10.89
C LEU A 243 -33.48 -5.51 -11.27
N ALA A 244 -33.00 -6.54 -10.58
CA ALA A 244 -33.48 -7.91 -10.75
C ALA A 244 -34.98 -8.01 -10.42
N THR A 245 -35.43 -7.40 -9.31
CA THR A 245 -36.85 -7.38 -8.93
C THR A 245 -37.71 -6.65 -9.96
N ALA A 246 -37.25 -5.49 -10.45
CA ALA A 246 -37.93 -4.74 -11.51
C ALA A 246 -38.02 -5.54 -12.82
N LYS A 247 -36.94 -6.21 -13.21
CA LYS A 247 -36.90 -7.09 -14.38
C LYS A 247 -37.88 -8.24 -14.26
N SER A 248 -37.92 -8.94 -13.12
CA SER A 248 -38.88 -10.01 -12.88
C SER A 248 -40.33 -9.51 -12.94
N ALA A 249 -40.62 -8.32 -12.40
CA ALA A 249 -41.94 -7.71 -12.51
C ALA A 249 -42.34 -7.43 -13.97
N ARG A 250 -41.42 -6.89 -14.79
CA ARG A 250 -41.65 -6.65 -16.23
C ARG A 250 -41.91 -7.94 -17.00
N LEU A 251 -41.14 -8.99 -16.73
CA LEU A 251 -41.31 -10.29 -17.38
C LEU A 251 -42.65 -10.94 -17.01
N ALA A 252 -43.07 -10.84 -15.76
CA ALA A 252 -44.37 -11.35 -15.31
C ALA A 252 -45.57 -10.65 -15.99
N VAL A 253 -45.40 -9.40 -16.43
CA VAL A 253 -46.42 -8.66 -17.19
C VAL A 253 -46.41 -9.07 -18.66
N ARG A 254 -45.23 -9.26 -19.27
CA ARG A 254 -45.10 -9.65 -20.69
C ARG A 254 -45.51 -11.10 -20.98
N GLY A 255 -45.42 -11.98 -19.99
CA GLY A 255 -45.83 -13.39 -20.12
C GLY A 255 -47.33 -13.62 -19.90
N ARG A 256 -48.12 -12.57 -19.66
CA ARG A 256 -49.58 -12.58 -19.62
C ARG A 256 -50.13 -12.01 -20.91
#